data_AF-A0A2P6PI83-F1
#
_entry.id   AF-A0A2P6PI83-F1
#
_cell.length_a   1.000
_cell.length_b   1.000
_cell.length_c   1.000
_cell.angle_alpha   90.00
_cell.angle_beta   90.00
_cell.angle_gamma   90.00
#
_symmetry.space_group_name_H-M   'P 1'
#
loop_
_entity.id
_entity.type
_entity.pdbx_description
1 polymer ?
#
loop_
_entity_poly.entity_id
_entity_poly.type
_entity_poly.pdbx_seq_one_letter_code
_entity_poly.pdbx_strand_id
1 'polypeptide(L)'
;MLKHGRTGVPMEVMGLMIGEFVDDYTVCVVDVFAMPQNGTGTGPPEMVVGWYHSHSGFGCWLSGRAVAVEVDPIQSVKGKVVMDTFRLINPQTMMFGQEPRHTTSNLGHLNKPSIQALVHGLSRHHYSIAINYRKNELVRGEDVA
;
A
#
# COMPACT_ATOMS: atom_id res chain seq x y z
N MET A 1 7.53 -1.96 -7.68
CA MET A 1 6.07 -2.14 -7.82
C MET A 1 5.55 -1.94 -9.24
N LEU A 2 5.60 -0.72 -9.83
CA LEU A 2 5.00 -0.45 -11.15
C LEU A 2 5.49 -1.35 -12.30
N LYS A 3 6.81 -1.59 -12.38
CA LYS A 3 7.39 -2.51 -13.38
C LYS A 3 6.76 -3.91 -13.29
N HIS A 4 6.67 -4.44 -12.07
CA HIS A 4 6.07 -5.74 -11.79
C HIS A 4 4.57 -5.77 -12.11
N GLY A 5 3.82 -4.76 -11.67
CA GLY A 5 2.39 -4.63 -12.00
C GLY A 5 2.13 -4.60 -13.50
N ARG A 6 2.93 -3.84 -14.25
CA ARG A 6 2.78 -3.72 -15.72
C ARG A 6 3.14 -5.01 -16.45
N THR A 7 4.12 -5.79 -15.98
CA THR A 7 4.44 -7.11 -16.55
C THR A 7 3.37 -8.17 -16.24
N GLY A 8 2.58 -7.97 -15.18
CA GLY A 8 1.52 -8.89 -14.77
C GLY A 8 0.23 -8.76 -15.58
N VAL A 9 -0.05 -7.59 -16.18
CA VAL A 9 -1.31 -7.32 -16.92
C VAL A 9 -1.54 -8.38 -18.02
N PRO A 10 -2.74 -8.99 -18.10
CA PRO A 10 -3.99 -8.63 -17.41
C PRO A 10 -4.21 -9.28 -16.05
N MET A 11 -3.25 -10.06 -15.54
CA MET A 11 -3.35 -10.74 -14.26
C MET A 11 -2.93 -9.83 -13.11
N GLU A 12 -3.57 -10.00 -11.95
CA GLU A 12 -3.12 -9.36 -10.72
C GLU A 12 -1.82 -10.02 -10.22
N VAL A 13 -0.88 -9.21 -9.78
CA VAL A 13 0.36 -9.66 -9.15
C VAL A 13 0.49 -9.08 -7.76
N MET A 14 1.16 -9.81 -6.89
CA MET A 14 1.38 -9.44 -5.50
C MET A 14 2.86 -9.51 -5.13
N GLY A 15 3.24 -8.78 -4.11
CA GLY A 15 4.58 -8.82 -3.56
C GLY A 15 4.65 -8.36 -2.13
N LEU A 16 5.80 -8.59 -1.51
CA LEU A 16 6.07 -8.22 -0.13
C LEU A 16 6.79 -6.88 -0.08
N MET A 17 6.53 -6.13 0.99
CA MET A 17 7.22 -4.89 1.33
C MET A 17 8.11 -5.12 2.52
N ILE A 18 9.36 -4.71 2.39
CA ILE A 18 10.37 -4.81 3.43
C ILE A 18 10.75 -3.43 3.92
N GLY A 19 10.95 -3.32 5.22
CA GLY A 19 11.47 -2.11 5.83
C GLY A 19 11.33 -2.18 7.34
N GLU A 20 10.95 -1.06 7.94
CA GLU A 20 10.86 -0.93 9.39
C GLU A 20 9.64 -0.13 9.84
N PHE A 21 9.12 -0.48 11.01
CA PHE A 21 8.18 0.35 11.74
C PHE A 21 9.00 1.37 12.54
N VAL A 22 8.98 2.63 12.09
CA VAL A 22 9.73 3.73 12.74
C VAL A 22 9.08 4.08 14.08
N ASP A 23 7.75 4.10 14.09
CA ASP A 23 6.90 4.31 15.26
C ASP A 23 5.51 3.67 15.00
N ASP A 24 4.53 3.93 15.88
CA ASP A 24 3.17 3.37 15.76
C ASP A 24 2.35 3.95 14.58
N TYR A 25 2.79 5.09 14.03
CA TYR A 25 2.11 5.85 12.99
C TYR A 25 2.82 5.83 11.64
N THR A 26 4.10 5.45 11.62
CA THR A 26 5.00 5.59 10.47
C THR A 26 5.63 4.25 10.12
N VAL A 27 5.41 3.82 8.89
CA VAL A 27 6.06 2.64 8.30
C VAL A 27 6.97 3.11 7.19
N CYS A 28 8.26 2.77 7.26
CA CYS A 28 9.20 3.02 6.18
C CYS A 28 9.34 1.75 5.35
N VAL A 29 8.94 1.82 4.08
CA VAL A 29 9.19 0.74 3.11
C VAL A 29 10.48 1.07 2.37
N VAL A 30 11.47 0.20 2.52
CA VAL A 30 12.82 0.35 1.95
C VAL A 30 12.92 -0.40 0.62
N ASP A 31 12.39 -1.62 0.55
CA ASP A 31 12.46 -2.46 -0.65
C ASP A 31 11.19 -3.32 -0.85
N VAL A 32 11.02 -3.87 -2.04
CA VAL A 32 9.89 -4.72 -2.42
C VAL A 32 10.28 -5.93 -3.26
N PHE A 33 9.67 -7.07 -2.96
CA PHE A 33 9.89 -8.31 -3.68
C PHE A 33 8.61 -8.78 -4.36
N ALA A 34 8.70 -9.11 -5.65
CA ALA A 34 7.62 -9.77 -6.38
C ALA A 34 7.46 -11.20 -5.88
N MET A 35 6.25 -11.61 -5.49
CA MET A 35 5.99 -13.00 -5.15
C MET A 35 5.66 -13.77 -6.43
N PRO A 36 6.31 -14.92 -6.71
CA PRO A 36 5.95 -15.73 -7.86
C PRO A 36 4.50 -16.25 -7.70
N GLN A 37 3.73 -16.28 -8.79
CA GLN A 37 2.33 -16.70 -8.77
C GLN A 37 2.12 -18.16 -8.30
N ASN A 38 3.19 -18.96 -8.31
CA ASN A 38 3.29 -20.24 -7.60
C ASN A 38 4.61 -20.24 -6.79
N GLY A 39 4.58 -20.53 -5.49
CA GLY A 39 5.80 -20.49 -4.66
C GLY A 39 5.75 -21.32 -3.38
N THR A 40 6.70 -22.26 -3.27
CA THR A 40 7.09 -23.05 -2.08
C THR A 40 8.36 -22.49 -1.40
N GLY A 41 8.59 -21.18 -1.48
CA GLY A 41 9.81 -20.53 -0.99
C GLY A 41 9.68 -19.89 0.39
N THR A 42 10.70 -20.08 1.23
CA THR A 42 10.90 -19.35 2.50
C THR A 42 11.28 -17.89 2.21
N GLY A 43 10.57 -16.95 2.83
CA GLY A 43 10.76 -15.50 2.63
C GLY A 43 12.13 -14.98 3.12
N PRO A 44 12.49 -13.74 2.74
CA PRO A 44 13.75 -13.11 3.12
C PRO A 44 13.89 -12.91 4.65
N PRO A 45 15.13 -12.78 5.17
CA PRO A 45 15.40 -12.60 6.60
C PRO A 45 15.04 -11.20 7.14
N GLU A 46 14.74 -10.24 6.26
CA GLU A 46 14.38 -8.87 6.62
C GLU A 46 12.90 -8.74 7.03
N MET A 47 12.58 -7.73 7.84
CA MET A 47 11.23 -7.57 8.39
C MET A 47 10.22 -7.22 7.30
N VAL A 48 9.24 -8.09 7.10
CA VAL A 48 8.08 -7.82 6.24
C VAL A 48 7.14 -6.87 6.97
N VAL A 49 6.99 -5.65 6.43
CA VAL A 49 6.13 -4.60 7.01
C VAL A 49 4.76 -4.52 6.33
N GLY A 50 4.61 -5.18 5.18
CA GLY A 50 3.36 -5.24 4.47
C GLY A 50 3.46 -5.97 3.14
N TRP A 51 2.45 -5.78 2.31
CA TRP A 51 2.35 -6.39 0.99
C TRP A 51 1.76 -5.37 0.01
N TYR A 52 2.02 -5.56 -1.28
CA TYR A 52 1.39 -4.77 -2.32
C TYR A 52 0.76 -5.69 -3.35
N HIS A 53 -0.25 -5.18 -4.05
CA HIS A 53 -0.80 -5.86 -5.21
C HIS A 53 -1.13 -4.86 -6.32
N SER A 54 -1.03 -5.31 -7.57
CA SER A 54 -1.50 -4.54 -8.72
C SER A 54 -2.98 -4.84 -8.92
N HIS A 55 -3.84 -3.84 -8.85
CA HIS A 55 -5.28 -4.04 -8.90
C HIS A 55 -5.90 -3.21 -10.04
N SER A 56 -6.95 -3.73 -10.68
CA SER A 56 -7.74 -3.02 -11.71
C SER A 56 -9.24 -2.78 -11.37
N GLY A 57 -9.75 -3.23 -10.21
CA GLY A 57 -11.04 -2.72 -9.66
C GLY A 57 -11.83 -3.58 -8.64
N PHE A 58 -11.22 -4.18 -7.62
CA PHE A 58 -11.82 -5.04 -6.60
C PHE A 58 -11.07 -4.86 -5.27
N GLY A 59 -11.78 -5.03 -4.16
CA GLY A 59 -11.34 -4.56 -2.85
C GLY A 59 -10.10 -5.27 -2.27
N CYS A 60 -9.40 -4.55 -1.39
CA CYS A 60 -8.27 -5.02 -0.59
C CYS A 60 -8.60 -6.23 0.30
N TRP A 61 -7.78 -7.28 0.22
CA TRP A 61 -7.81 -8.44 1.13
C TRP A 61 -6.76 -8.28 2.25
N LEU A 62 -7.12 -7.68 3.39
CA LEU A 62 -6.16 -7.32 4.46
C LEU A 62 -6.16 -8.31 5.65
N SER A 63 -4.98 -8.53 6.25
CA SER A 63 -4.83 -9.12 7.59
C SER A 63 -3.85 -8.32 8.46
N GLY A 64 -4.19 -8.11 9.74
CA GLY A 64 -3.26 -7.67 10.81
C GLY A 64 -2.73 -6.22 10.77
N ARG A 65 -1.59 -5.99 11.45
CA ARG A 65 -0.83 -4.72 11.51
C ARG A 65 -0.16 -4.34 10.18
N ALA A 66 -0.23 -5.22 9.18
CA ALA A 66 0.37 -5.04 7.89
C ALA A 66 -0.32 -3.92 7.11
N VAL A 67 0.48 -3.18 6.36
CA VAL A 67 0.00 -2.18 5.41
C VAL A 67 -0.17 -2.85 4.05
N ALA A 68 -1.27 -2.57 3.35
CA ALA A 68 -1.40 -2.93 1.95
C ALA A 68 -1.26 -1.72 1.05
N VAL A 69 -0.51 -1.89 -0.02
CA VAL A 69 -0.37 -0.89 -1.07
C VAL A 69 -1.02 -1.41 -2.35
N GLU A 70 -1.96 -0.65 -2.87
CA GLU A 70 -2.60 -0.91 -4.14
C GLU A 70 -1.96 -0.01 -5.21
N VAL A 71 -1.56 -0.60 -6.34
CA VAL A 71 -0.97 0.14 -7.45
C VAL A 71 -1.76 -0.14 -8.72
N ASP A 72 -2.17 0.91 -9.43
CA ASP A 72 -2.76 0.76 -10.76
C ASP A 72 -1.70 1.03 -11.85
N PRO A 73 -1.11 -0.03 -12.47
CA PRO A 73 -0.08 0.13 -13.49
C PRO A 73 -0.63 0.62 -14.85
N ILE A 74 -1.95 0.60 -15.06
CA ILE A 74 -2.61 1.01 -16.30
C ILE A 74 -2.90 2.51 -16.25
N GLN A 75 -3.50 2.99 -15.16
CA GLN A 75 -3.78 4.43 -14.96
C GLN A 75 -2.55 5.23 -14.56
N SER A 76 -1.48 4.57 -14.10
CA SER A 76 -0.18 5.20 -13.87
C SER A 76 0.54 5.50 -15.20
N VAL A 77 0.79 6.78 -15.45
CA VAL A 77 1.44 7.30 -16.65
C VAL A 77 2.63 8.18 -16.26
N LYS A 78 3.43 8.63 -17.23
CA LYS A 78 4.58 9.50 -16.94
C LYS A 78 4.12 10.75 -16.17
N GLY A 79 4.71 10.99 -15.00
CA GLY A 79 4.34 12.12 -14.13
C GLY A 79 3.14 11.88 -13.20
N LYS A 80 2.48 10.72 -13.27
CA LYS A 80 1.35 10.36 -12.41
C LYS A 80 1.42 8.90 -11.99
N VAL A 81 1.64 8.67 -10.70
CA VAL A 81 1.52 7.33 -10.10
C VAL A 81 0.18 7.24 -9.38
N VAL A 82 -0.64 6.28 -9.78
CA VAL A 82 -1.91 5.96 -9.11
C VAL A 82 -1.63 4.84 -8.12
N MET A 83 -1.61 5.22 -6.85
CA MET A 83 -1.29 4.34 -5.74
C MET A 83 -2.06 4.78 -4.51
N ASP A 84 -2.64 3.82 -3.81
CA ASP A 84 -3.31 4.03 -2.53
C ASP A 84 -2.77 3.04 -1.50
N THR A 85 -2.89 3.39 -0.23
CA THR A 85 -2.41 2.58 0.88
C THR A 85 -3.51 2.43 1.91
N PHE A 86 -3.69 1.20 2.40
CA PHE A 86 -4.80 0.86 3.28
C PHE A 86 -4.32 0.10 4.51
N ARG A 87 -5.06 0.27 5.61
CA ARG A 87 -4.93 -0.54 6.83
C ARG A 87 -6.30 -1.00 7.30
N LEU A 88 -6.35 -2.22 7.81
CA LEU A 88 -7.56 -2.82 8.35
C LEU A 88 -7.99 -2.11 9.64
N ILE A 89 -9.29 -1.92 9.79
CA ILE A 89 -9.93 -1.49 11.03
C ILE A 89 -10.14 -2.73 11.90
N ASN A 90 -9.75 -2.67 13.17
CA ASN A 90 -10.11 -3.72 14.12
C ASN A 90 -11.65 -3.70 14.33
N PRO A 91 -12.38 -4.79 14.02
CA PRO A 91 -13.83 -4.85 14.18
C PRO A 91 -14.29 -4.57 15.62
N GLN A 92 -13.49 -4.95 16.61
CA GLN A 92 -13.80 -4.71 18.02
C GLN A 92 -13.85 -3.21 18.33
N THR A 93 -12.91 -2.43 17.79
CA THR A 93 -12.87 -0.97 17.97
C THR A 93 -14.16 -0.31 17.45
N MET A 94 -14.69 -0.79 16.33
CA MET A 94 -15.98 -0.32 15.81
C MET A 94 -17.17 -0.73 16.67
N MET A 95 -17.18 -1.97 17.20
CA MET A 95 -18.27 -2.41 18.10
C MET A 95 -18.33 -1.58 19.39
N PHE A 96 -17.18 -1.09 19.87
CA PHE A 96 -17.11 -0.18 21.01
C PHE A 96 -17.33 1.30 20.66
N GLY A 97 -17.67 1.62 19.40
CA GLY A 97 -17.89 2.99 18.94
C GLY A 97 -16.65 3.90 19.04
N GLN A 98 -15.46 3.31 19.18
CA GLN A 98 -14.21 4.06 19.21
C GLN A 98 -13.80 4.39 17.78
N GLU A 99 -13.26 5.59 17.58
CA GLU A 99 -12.72 6.00 16.28
C GLU A 99 -11.46 5.14 15.98
N PRO A 100 -11.48 4.29 14.94
CA PRO A 100 -10.36 3.39 14.65
C PRO A 100 -9.20 4.12 13.97
N ARG A 101 -9.47 5.31 13.42
CA ARG A 101 -8.46 6.18 12.83
C ARG A 101 -7.77 6.93 13.94
N HIS A 102 -6.46 6.76 14.04
CA HIS A 102 -5.65 7.65 14.84
C HIS A 102 -5.60 9.01 14.12
N THR A 103 -6.13 10.04 14.77
CA THR A 103 -6.11 11.42 14.26
C THR A 103 -4.68 11.95 14.25
N THR A 104 -3.94 11.68 13.19
CA THR A 104 -2.67 12.36 12.90
C THR A 104 -2.95 13.65 12.14
N SER A 105 -1.99 14.59 12.15
CA SER A 105 -2.08 15.87 11.43
C SER A 105 -2.23 15.74 9.90
N ASN A 106 -2.19 14.52 9.36
CA ASN A 106 -2.15 14.23 7.92
C ASN A 106 -3.54 14.10 7.27
N LEU A 107 -4.64 14.31 8.01
CA LEU A 107 -6.01 14.14 7.51
C LEU A 107 -6.32 14.95 6.23
N GLY A 108 -5.62 16.06 5.99
CA GLY A 108 -5.77 16.92 4.81
C GLY A 108 -5.01 16.45 3.55
N HIS A 109 -4.15 15.43 3.64
CA HIS A 109 -3.36 14.93 2.51
C HIS A 109 -3.96 13.66 1.87
N LEU A 110 -5.11 13.19 2.36
CA LEU A 110 -5.78 12.01 1.82
C LEU A 110 -6.63 12.40 0.59
N ASN A 111 -6.47 11.64 -0.49
CA ASN A 111 -7.30 11.80 -1.66
C ASN A 111 -8.78 11.50 -1.34
N LYS A 112 -9.69 12.21 -2.00
CA LYS A 112 -11.12 11.94 -1.88
C LYS A 112 -11.39 10.51 -2.39
N PRO A 113 -12.03 9.65 -1.58
CA PRO A 113 -12.22 8.26 -1.98
C PRO A 113 -13.20 8.13 -3.14
N SER A 114 -12.96 7.13 -4.00
CA SER A 114 -13.88 6.77 -5.06
C SER A 114 -15.13 6.08 -4.49
N ILE A 115 -16.25 6.15 -5.22
CA ILE A 115 -17.50 5.44 -4.85
C ILE A 115 -17.24 3.93 -4.74
N GLN A 116 -16.45 3.39 -5.67
CA GLN A 116 -16.05 1.99 -5.68
C GLN A 116 -15.31 1.61 -4.39
N ALA A 117 -14.35 2.42 -3.94
CA ALA A 117 -13.63 2.17 -2.69
C ALA A 117 -14.57 2.17 -1.47
N LEU A 118 -15.55 3.08 -1.42
CA LEU A 118 -16.56 3.11 -0.35
C LEU A 118 -17.44 1.85 -0.36
N VAL A 119 -17.88 1.40 -1.54
CA VAL A 119 -18.66 0.16 -1.70
C VAL A 119 -17.86 -1.06 -1.23
N HIS A 120 -16.56 -1.10 -1.50
CA HIS A 120 -15.67 -2.18 -1.06
C HIS A 120 -15.22 -2.07 0.40
N GLY A 121 -15.81 -1.15 1.19
CA GLY A 121 -15.63 -1.13 2.64
C GLY A 121 -14.59 -0.14 3.16
N LEU A 122 -14.17 0.84 2.36
CA LEU A 122 -13.39 1.96 2.88
C LEU A 122 -14.21 2.70 3.96
N SER A 123 -13.57 3.01 5.08
CA SER A 123 -14.17 3.55 6.31
C SER A 123 -15.07 2.58 7.10
N ARG A 124 -15.18 1.31 6.69
CA ARG A 124 -15.93 0.26 7.41
C ARG A 124 -15.07 -0.93 7.79
N HIS A 125 -14.23 -1.39 6.88
CA HIS A 125 -13.33 -2.53 7.09
C HIS A 125 -11.87 -2.10 7.07
N HIS A 126 -11.56 -1.03 6.36
CA HIS A 126 -10.21 -0.48 6.25
C HIS A 126 -10.27 1.03 6.06
N TYR A 127 -9.14 1.70 6.28
CA TYR A 127 -9.00 3.14 6.05
C TYR A 127 -7.73 3.44 5.25
N SER A 128 -7.75 4.54 4.50
CA SER A 128 -6.60 4.99 3.71
C SER A 128 -5.53 5.64 4.59
N ILE A 129 -4.27 5.37 4.27
CA ILE A 129 -3.09 5.99 4.87
C ILE A 129 -2.43 6.87 3.82
N ALA A 130 -1.97 8.06 4.24
CA ALA A 130 -1.25 8.98 3.37
C ALA A 130 0.13 8.41 3.01
N ILE A 131 0.49 8.52 1.73
CA ILE A 131 1.78 8.05 1.20
C ILE A 131 2.68 9.27 1.01
N ASN A 132 3.89 9.21 1.54
CA ASN A 132 4.94 10.19 1.29
C ASN A 132 6.12 9.51 0.59
N TYR A 133 6.71 10.21 -0.38
CA TYR A 133 7.87 9.73 -1.12
C TYR A 133 9.14 10.43 -0.62
N ARG A 134 10.16 9.66 -0.27
CA ARG A 134 11.50 10.18 0.05
C ARG A 134 12.45 9.83 -1.10
N LYS A 135 13.12 10.85 -1.65
CA LYS A 135 14.24 10.66 -2.59
C LYS A 135 15.53 11.11 -1.91
N ASN A 136 16.57 10.29 -1.95
CA ASN A 136 17.90 10.70 -1.52
C ASN A 136 18.60 11.47 -2.65
N GLU A 137 19.48 12.39 -2.29
CA GLU A 137 20.20 13.26 -3.24
C GLU A 137 21.05 12.47 -4.23
N LEU A 138 21.62 11.35 -3.80
CA LEU A 138 22.39 10.43 -4.66
C LEU A 138 21.55 9.91 -5.84
N VAL A 139 20.27 9.62 -5.60
CA VAL A 139 19.34 9.10 -6.63
C VAL A 139 18.88 10.22 -7.58
N ARG A 140 18.88 11.48 -7.13
CA ARG A 140 18.53 12.63 -8.00
C ARG A 140 19.58 12.87 -9.10
N GLY A 141 20.83 12.46 -8.89
CA GLY A 141 21.92 12.69 -9.84
C GLY A 141 21.88 11.78 -11.08
N GLU A 142 21.19 10.63 -11.00
CA GLU A 142 21.12 9.65 -12.10
C GLU A 142 20.02 9.96 -13.13
N ASP A 143 19.03 10.77 -12.77
CA ASP A 143 17.91 11.16 -13.65
C ASP A 143 18.26 12.35 -14.59
N VAL A 144 19.50 12.87 -14.54
CA VAL A 144 19.95 14.09 -15.27
C VAL A 144 21.07 13.84 -16.29
N ALA A 145 21.39 12.58 -16.58
CA ALA A 145 22.39 12.18 -17.58
C ALA A 145 21.75 11.59 -18.85
#